data_AF-A0A950T3D1-F1
#
_entry.id   AF-A0A950T3D1-F1
#
_cell.length_a   1.000
_cell.length_b   1.000
_cell.length_c   1.000
_cell.angle_alpha   90.00
_cell.angle_beta   90.00
_cell.angle_gamma   90.00
#
_symmetry.space_group_name_H-M   'P 1'
#
loop_
_entity.id
_entity.type
_entity.pdbx_description
1 polymer ?
#
loop_
_entity_poly.entity_id
_entity_poly.type
_entity_poly.pdbx_seq_one_letter_code
_entity_poly.pdbx_strand_id
1 'polypeptide(L)'
;MLKTKPVLLHKTRSQVAQEIRACIGCNECLLACPALAEPITIDVLNRETLTGKISPAVARFARSCYQCGACVPPCPVGLQREAMMMWLKVRLLEE
;
A
#
# COMPACT_ATOMS: atom_id res chain seq x y z
N MET A 1 -27.01 2.37 -11.69
CA MET A 1 -25.59 2.76 -11.79
C MET A 1 -25.22 3.57 -10.55
N LEU A 2 -24.58 2.97 -9.56
CA LEU A 2 -24.05 3.72 -8.42
C LEU A 2 -22.86 4.55 -8.91
N LYS A 3 -23.04 5.87 -9.02
CA LYS A 3 -21.91 6.79 -9.16
C LYS A 3 -21.16 6.77 -7.83
N THR A 4 -20.03 6.08 -7.77
CA THR A 4 -19.13 6.11 -6.62
C THR A 4 -18.73 7.56 -6.36
N LYS A 5 -19.08 8.09 -5.18
CA LYS A 5 -18.60 9.40 -4.73
C LYS A 5 -17.07 9.36 -4.69
N PRO A 6 -16.37 10.46 -5.03
CA PRO A 6 -14.92 10.50 -4.93
C PRO A 6 -14.52 10.23 -3.48
N VAL A 7 -13.80 9.13 -3.26
CA VAL A 7 -13.16 8.84 -1.97
C VAL A 7 -12.06 9.89 -1.80
N LEU A 8 -12.18 10.72 -0.76
CA LEU A 8 -11.10 11.64 -0.37
C LEU A 8 -9.95 10.79 0.16
N LEU A 9 -8.93 10.59 -0.67
CA LEU A 9 -7.68 9.93 -0.29
C LEU A 9 -6.67 10.97 0.17
N HIS A 10 -5.90 10.62 1.19
CA HIS A 10 -4.76 11.40 1.67
C HIS A 10 -3.70 11.59 0.54
N LYS A 11 -3.61 10.69 -0.45
CA LYS A 11 -2.82 10.80 -1.68
C LYS A 11 -3.57 10.23 -2.89
N THR A 12 -3.43 10.88 -4.04
CA THR A 12 -3.94 10.42 -5.33
C THR A 12 -3.10 9.26 -5.89
N ARG A 13 -3.60 8.59 -6.94
CA ARG A 13 -2.84 7.56 -7.66
C ARG A 13 -1.47 8.05 -8.14
N SER A 14 -1.38 9.27 -8.67
CA SER A 14 -0.12 9.82 -9.17
C SER A 14 0.88 10.09 -8.06
N GLN A 15 0.42 10.57 -6.91
CA GLN A 15 1.23 10.76 -5.71
C GLN A 15 1.72 9.41 -5.15
N VAL A 16 0.86 8.39 -5.08
CA VAL A 16 1.26 7.03 -4.69
C VAL A 16 2.31 6.45 -5.64
N ALA A 17 2.17 6.68 -6.95
CA ALA A 17 3.17 6.27 -7.93
C ALA A 17 4.52 6.97 -7.73
N GLN A 18 4.52 8.24 -7.27
CA GLN A 18 5.75 8.96 -6.94
C GLN A 18 6.43 8.39 -5.69
N GLU A 19 5.67 8.09 -4.63
CA GLU A 19 6.17 7.43 -3.42
C GLU A 19 6.83 6.08 -3.77
N ILE A 20 6.18 5.26 -4.60
CA ILE A 20 6.70 3.96 -5.01
C ILE A 20 7.98 4.08 -5.83
N ARG A 21 8.08 5.07 -6.73
CA ARG A 21 9.33 5.33 -7.47
C ARG A 21 10.48 5.79 -6.58
N ALA A 22 10.18 6.44 -5.46
CA ALA A 22 11.19 6.86 -4.48
C ALA A 22 11.61 5.72 -3.52
N CYS A 23 10.94 4.56 -3.57
CA CYS A 23 11.29 3.42 -2.74
C CYS A 23 12.65 2.83 -3.11
N ILE A 24 13.51 2.64 -2.11
CA ILE A 24 14.84 2.04 -2.25
C ILE A 24 14.90 0.52 -1.95
N GLY A 25 13.74 -0.12 -1.75
CA GLY A 25 13.68 -1.58 -1.58
C GLY A 25 14.15 -2.15 -0.23
N CYS A 26 14.31 -1.34 0.82
CA CYS A 26 14.90 -1.79 2.10
C CYS A 26 14.02 -2.72 2.97
N ASN A 27 12.72 -2.85 2.67
CA ASN A 27 11.74 -3.66 3.43
C ASN A 27 11.46 -3.27 4.90
N GLU A 28 12.09 -2.22 5.46
CA GLU A 28 11.87 -1.76 6.85
C GLU A 28 10.39 -1.54 7.20
N CYS A 29 9.61 -0.99 6.27
CA CYS A 29 8.17 -0.78 6.45
C CYS A 29 7.36 -2.08 6.62
N LEU A 30 7.83 -3.19 6.04
CA LEU A 30 7.21 -4.50 6.19
C LEU A 30 7.60 -5.14 7.53
N LEU A 31 8.86 -5.02 7.93
CA LEU A 31 9.35 -5.53 9.22
C LEU A 31 8.64 -4.86 10.40
N ALA A 32 8.33 -3.57 10.29
CA ALA A 32 7.61 -2.81 11.31
C ALA A 32 6.09 -3.03 11.31
N CYS A 33 5.52 -3.76 10.34
CA CYS A 33 4.07 -3.81 10.18
C CYS A 33 3.43 -4.92 11.03
N PRO A 34 2.58 -4.58 12.03
CA PRO A 34 1.93 -5.59 12.86
C PRO A 34 0.82 -6.38 12.14
N ALA A 35 0.38 -5.92 10.97
CA ALA A 35 -0.66 -6.58 10.17
C ALA A 35 -0.09 -7.62 9.19
N LEU A 36 1.24 -7.72 9.07
CA LEU A 36 1.88 -8.65 8.15
C LEU A 36 1.96 -10.05 8.77
N ALA A 37 1.04 -10.93 8.38
CA ALA A 37 0.98 -12.31 8.87
C ALA A 37 1.79 -13.30 8.00
N GLU A 38 1.93 -13.02 6.71
CA GLU A 38 2.66 -13.84 5.74
C GLU A 38 3.74 -12.99 5.07
N PRO A 39 4.93 -13.53 4.79
CA PRO A 39 6.00 -12.77 4.17
C PRO A 39 5.64 -12.37 2.73
N ILE A 40 5.75 -11.08 2.44
CA ILE A 40 5.76 -10.51 1.09
C ILE A 40 7.01 -9.63 0.95
N THR A 41 7.45 -9.35 -0.28
CA THR A 41 8.52 -8.38 -0.51
C THR A 41 7.94 -7.01 -0.85
N ILE A 42 8.70 -5.94 -0.54
CA ILE A 42 8.26 -4.58 -0.87
C ILE A 42 8.16 -4.36 -2.38
N ASP A 43 8.95 -5.07 -3.18
CA ASP A 43 8.85 -5.04 -4.65
C ASP A 43 7.49 -5.57 -5.14
N VAL A 44 7.07 -6.74 -4.63
CA VAL A 44 5.77 -7.33 -4.94
C VAL A 44 4.65 -6.39 -4.53
N LEU A 45 4.71 -5.85 -3.30
CA LEU A 45 3.70 -4.91 -2.80
C LEU A 45 3.64 -3.64 -3.66
N ASN A 46 4.79 -3.04 -3.99
CA ASN A 46 4.88 -1.83 -4.81
C ASN A 46 4.26 -2.05 -6.20
N ARG A 47 4.66 -3.13 -6.88
CA ARG A 47 4.17 -3.47 -8.23
C ARG A 47 2.65 -3.66 -8.23
N GLU A 48 2.15 -4.47 -7.30
CA GLU A 48 0.73 -4.81 -7.18
C GLU A 48 -0.12 -3.67 -6.63
N THR A 49 0.50 -2.65 -6.01
CA THR A 49 -0.19 -1.41 -5.62
C THR A 49 -0.53 -0.55 -6.85
N LEU A 50 0.30 -0.52 -7.89
CA LEU A 50 0.09 0.36 -9.05
C LEU A 50 -0.58 -0.31 -10.26
N THR A 51 -0.25 -1.59 -10.48
CA THR A 51 -0.55 -2.29 -11.74
C THR A 51 -0.77 -3.78 -11.51
N GLY A 52 -1.33 -4.45 -12.52
CA GLY A 52 -1.50 -5.90 -12.53
C GLY A 52 -2.53 -6.41 -11.52
N LYS A 53 -2.69 -7.74 -11.51
CA LYS A 53 -3.59 -8.45 -10.60
C LYS A 53 -3.04 -8.41 -9.17
N ILE A 54 -3.90 -8.17 -8.20
CA ILE A 54 -3.53 -8.27 -6.79
C ILE A 54 -3.49 -9.75 -6.38
N SER A 55 -2.34 -10.21 -5.92
CA SER A 55 -2.16 -11.59 -5.46
C SER A 55 -2.95 -11.87 -4.18
N PRO A 56 -3.31 -13.14 -3.88
CA PRO A 56 -4.00 -13.47 -2.64
C PRO A 56 -3.24 -13.04 -1.38
N ALA A 57 -1.90 -13.10 -1.38
CA ALA A 57 -1.08 -12.68 -0.25
C ALA A 57 -1.16 -11.16 -0.02
N VAL A 58 -1.00 -10.36 -1.08
CA VAL A 58 -1.12 -8.90 -1.01
C VAL A 58 -2.56 -8.48 -0.66
N ALA A 59 -3.57 -9.17 -1.20
CA ALA A 59 -4.97 -8.94 -0.85
C ALA A 59 -5.26 -9.21 0.63
N ARG A 60 -4.75 -10.32 1.20
CA ARG A 60 -4.85 -10.61 2.63
C ARG A 60 -4.16 -9.54 3.45
N PHE A 61 -2.93 -9.17 3.11
CA PHE A 61 -2.20 -8.13 3.82
C PHE A 61 -2.93 -6.78 3.80
N ALA A 62 -3.44 -6.36 2.64
CA ALA A 62 -4.20 -5.12 2.52
C ALA A 62 -5.50 -5.14 3.33
N ARG A 63 -6.21 -6.28 3.40
CA ARG A 63 -7.41 -6.43 4.24
C ARG A 63 -7.07 -6.40 5.73
N SER A 64 -5.95 -6.98 6.14
CA SER A 64 -5.47 -6.96 7.54
C SER A 64 -4.94 -5.59 7.98
N CYS A 65 -4.48 -4.75 7.04
CA CYS A 65 -4.00 -3.42 7.35
C CYS A 65 -5.12 -2.57 7.98
N TYR A 66 -4.96 -2.12 9.22
CA TYR A 66 -5.93 -1.28 9.93
C TYR A 66 -5.50 0.19 10.01
N GLN A 67 -4.64 0.65 9.09
CA GLN A 67 -4.20 2.04 8.94
C GLN A 67 -3.55 2.64 10.20
N CYS A 68 -2.70 1.87 10.87
CA CYS A 68 -2.01 2.33 12.09
C CYS A 68 -0.82 3.27 11.88
N GLY A 69 -0.29 3.37 10.66
CA GLY A 69 0.87 4.23 10.36
C GLY A 69 2.24 3.70 10.82
N ALA A 70 2.34 2.51 11.42
CA ALA A 70 3.61 1.95 11.91
C ALA A 70 4.72 1.83 10.83
N CYS A 71 4.33 1.79 9.56
CA CYS A 71 5.23 1.70 8.41
C CYS A 71 5.86 3.04 7.98
N VAL A 72 5.43 4.19 8.54
CA VAL A 72 5.94 5.53 8.17
C VAL A 72 7.25 5.87 8.87
N PRO A 73 7.34 5.84 10.22
CA PRO A 73 8.59 6.21 10.92
C PRO A 73 9.85 5.43 10.49
N PRO A 74 9.81 4.11 10.20
CA PRO A 74 11.01 3.36 9.84
C PRO A 74 11.45 3.56 8.38
N CYS A 75 10.72 4.33 7.56
CA CYS A 75 11.10 4.52 6.17
C CYS A 75 12.30 5.50 6.04
N PRO A 76 13.48 5.05 5.60
CA PRO A 76 14.68 5.91 5.56
C PRO A 76 14.61 7.03 4.51
N VAL A 77 13.65 6.96 3.59
CA VAL A 77 13.41 7.98 2.56
C VAL A 77 12.04 8.67 2.74
N GLY A 78 11.45 8.55 3.93
CA GLY A 78 10.29 9.35 4.35
C GLY A 78 8.98 9.06 3.63
N LEU A 79 8.80 7.85 3.09
CA LEU A 79 7.59 7.50 2.34
C LEU A 79 6.36 7.40 3.24
N GLN A 80 5.22 7.85 2.73
CA GLN A 80 3.92 7.62 3.37
C GLN A 80 3.42 6.24 2.91
N ARG A 81 3.66 5.19 3.70
CA ARG A 81 3.36 3.80 3.33
C ARG A 81 1.92 3.39 3.62
N GLU A 82 1.35 3.85 4.72
CA GLU A 82 -0.08 3.76 5.04
C GLU A 82 -0.95 4.35 3.93
N ALA A 83 -0.43 5.43 3.32
CA ALA A 83 -1.06 6.09 2.20
C ALA A 83 -1.23 5.19 0.97
N MET A 84 -0.14 4.53 0.58
CA MET A 84 -0.16 3.54 -0.50
C MET A 84 -1.08 2.34 -0.14
N MET A 85 -1.09 1.90 1.12
CA MET A 85 -1.97 0.80 1.56
C MET A 85 -3.45 1.18 1.43
N MET A 86 -3.79 2.45 1.70
CA MET A 86 -5.16 2.92 1.48
C MET A 86 -5.52 2.95 -0.01
N TRP A 87 -4.60 3.33 -0.89
CA TRP A 87 -4.80 3.21 -2.33
C TRP A 87 -4.98 1.75 -2.79
N LEU A 88 -4.16 0.83 -2.29
CA LEU A 88 -4.30 -0.60 -2.59
C LEU A 88 -5.67 -1.15 -2.14
N LYS A 89 -6.19 -0.69 -1.01
CA LYS A 89 -7.56 -1.03 -0.56
C LYS A 89 -8.63 -0.53 -1.51
N VAL A 90 -8.50 0.69 -2.06
CA VAL A 90 -9.44 1.20 -3.08
C VAL A 90 -9.41 0.31 -4.31
N ARG A 91 -8.21 -0.04 -4.80
CA ARG A 91 -8.08 -0.95 -5.94
C ARG A 91 -8.75 -2.31 -5.70
N LEU A 92 -8.63 -2.87 -4.50
CA LEU A 92 -9.30 -4.13 -4.14
C LEU A 92 -10.83 -4.07 -4.15
N LEU A 93 -11.42 -2.87 -4.08
CA LEU A 93 -12.87 -2.68 -4.18
C LEU A 93 -13.33 -2.48 -5.63
N GLU A 94 -12.40 -2.21 -6.55
CA GLU A 94 -12.65 -1.97 -7.97
C GLU A 94 -12.38 -3.21 -8.85
N GLU A 95 -11.73 -4.25 -8.30
CA GLU A 95 -11.64 -5.60 -8.90
C GLU A 95 -12.91 -6.42 -8.64
#